data_AF-A0A1Y4N3Q8-F1
#
_entry.id   AF-A0A1Y4N3Q8-F1
#
_cell.length_a   1.000
_cell.length_b   1.000
_cell.length_c   1.000
_cell.angle_alpha   90.00
_cell.angle_beta   90.00
_cell.angle_gamma   90.00
#
_symmetry.space_group_name_H-M   'P 1'
#
loop_
_entity.id
_entity.type
_entity.pdbx_description
1 polymer ?
#
loop_
_entity_poly.entity_id
_entity_poly.type
_entity_poly.pdbx_seq_one_letter_code
_entity_poly.pdbx_strand_id
1 'polypeptide(L)'
;MKGIVYIHYGSTVFDSSKGFPIRNEANWSKPRGGLWASRQNSTFGWKTWCEQEEFRDCDEHNSFKFLLCDNAKVAVIHNMKDLRCLPTIKSSTSSFWDTVIDFEECVRQGYDAVELCWYGDEYSEQKADDMYFGLYGWDCDSIVVLNPLAIIPI
;
A
#
# COMPACT_ATOMS: atom_id res chain seq x y z
N MET A 1 -1.48 -11.29 -20.92
CA MET A 1 -1.33 -11.38 -19.45
C MET A 1 -2.55 -10.74 -18.82
N LYS A 2 -3.32 -11.47 -18.00
CA LYS A 2 -4.42 -10.92 -17.19
C LYS A 2 -3.87 -10.76 -15.78
N GLY A 3 -3.57 -9.54 -15.37
CA GLY A 3 -3.06 -9.23 -14.04
C GLY A 3 -3.39 -7.79 -13.69
N ILE A 4 -3.44 -7.47 -12.40
CA ILE A 4 -3.64 -6.09 -11.95
C ILE A 4 -2.39 -5.30 -12.28
N VAL A 5 -2.54 -4.23 -13.06
CA VAL A 5 -1.46 -3.31 -13.36
C VAL A 5 -1.37 -2.28 -12.25
N TYR A 6 -0.19 -2.19 -11.64
CA TYR A 6 0.14 -1.17 -10.64
C TYR A 6 0.98 -0.07 -11.28
N ILE A 7 0.83 1.14 -10.77
CA ILE A 7 1.63 2.31 -11.17
C ILE A 7 2.26 2.95 -9.94
N HIS A 8 3.58 3.08 -10.00
CA HIS A 8 4.38 3.84 -9.04
C HIS A 8 4.62 5.26 -9.58
N TYR A 9 4.60 6.25 -8.70
CA TYR A 9 4.98 7.63 -9.01
C TYR A 9 6.16 8.07 -8.14
N GLY A 10 7.13 8.77 -8.74
CA GLY A 10 8.38 9.20 -8.11
C GLY A 10 9.65 8.67 -8.79
N SER A 11 9.52 7.80 -9.80
CA SER A 11 10.63 7.25 -10.59
C SER A 11 10.11 6.74 -11.93
N THR A 12 10.94 6.77 -12.97
CA THR A 12 10.63 6.22 -14.31
C THR A 12 10.98 4.74 -14.46
N VAL A 13 11.72 4.17 -13.50
CA VAL A 13 12.15 2.77 -13.54
C VAL A 13 12.11 2.15 -12.15
N PHE A 14 11.84 0.85 -12.11
CA PHE A 14 11.99 0.05 -10.90
C PHE A 14 13.47 -0.21 -10.60
N ASP A 15 13.87 -0.02 -9.35
CA ASP A 15 15.20 -0.32 -8.83
C ASP A 15 15.06 -1.14 -7.55
N SER A 16 15.34 -2.45 -7.64
CA SER A 16 15.19 -3.39 -6.53
C SER A 16 16.14 -3.13 -5.36
N SER A 17 17.15 -2.25 -5.54
CA SER A 17 18.06 -1.83 -4.47
C SER A 17 17.52 -0.66 -3.63
N LYS A 18 16.44 0.00 -4.07
CA LYS A 18 15.84 1.15 -3.39
C LYS A 18 14.56 0.77 -2.65
N GLY A 19 14.37 1.33 -1.47
CA GLY A 19 13.18 1.10 -0.65
C GLY A 19 13.21 -0.18 0.18
N PHE A 20 14.36 -0.85 0.31
CA PHE A 20 14.49 -2.06 1.13
C PHE A 20 15.74 -1.96 2.02
N PRO A 21 15.76 -2.58 3.22
CA PRO A 21 14.75 -3.48 3.81
C PRO A 21 13.56 -2.73 4.43
N ILE A 22 12.48 -3.48 4.67
CA ILE A 22 11.29 -3.02 5.40
C ILE A 22 11.62 -2.89 6.89
N ARG A 23 11.21 -1.78 7.51
CA ARG A 23 11.28 -1.57 8.96
C ARG A 23 10.00 -0.95 9.46
N ASN A 24 9.51 -1.41 10.60
CA ASN A 24 8.45 -0.70 11.31
C ASN A 24 9.00 0.64 11.81
N GLU A 25 8.19 1.68 11.76
CA GLU A 25 8.51 2.99 12.32
C GLU A 25 7.62 3.22 13.53
N ALA A 26 8.25 3.57 14.66
CA ALA A 26 7.54 3.70 15.93
C ALA A 26 6.45 4.78 15.80
N ASN A 27 5.22 4.41 16.13
CA ASN A 27 4.03 5.28 16.08
C ASN A 27 3.66 5.76 14.67
N TRP A 28 4.09 5.05 13.62
CA TRP A 28 3.70 5.33 12.24
C TRP A 28 2.97 4.14 11.63
N SER A 29 1.95 4.42 10.82
CA SER A 29 1.11 3.41 10.15
C SER A 29 1.73 2.89 8.83
N LYS A 30 2.87 3.46 8.43
CA LYS A 30 3.61 3.13 7.22
C LYS A 30 4.99 2.58 7.61
N PRO A 31 5.52 1.58 6.88
CA PRO A 31 6.88 1.15 7.10
C PRO A 31 7.86 2.18 6.54
N ARG A 32 9.07 2.17 7.08
CA ARG A 32 10.24 2.68 6.34
C ARG A 32 10.60 1.66 5.27
N GLY A 33 10.70 2.14 4.03
CA GLY A 33 10.90 1.29 2.85
C GLY A 33 9.58 0.88 2.20
N GLY A 34 9.63 -0.17 1.41
CA GLY A 34 8.59 -0.61 0.50
C GLY A 34 8.52 0.22 -0.78
N LEU A 35 7.98 -0.39 -1.83
CA LEU A 35 7.58 0.33 -3.04
C LEU A 35 6.09 0.63 -2.96
N TRP A 36 5.75 1.92 -2.90
CA TRP A 36 4.37 2.39 -2.89
C TRP A 36 3.83 2.55 -4.31
N ALA A 37 2.61 2.11 -4.56
CA ALA A 37 1.93 2.26 -5.85
C ALA A 37 0.41 2.28 -5.65
N SER A 38 -0.33 2.48 -6.74
CA SER A 38 -1.78 2.26 -6.79
C SER A 38 -2.12 1.36 -7.97
N ARG A 39 -3.29 0.70 -7.95
CA ARG A 39 -3.82 0.08 -9.17
C ARG A 39 -4.01 1.15 -10.23
N GLN A 40 -3.59 0.87 -11.47
CA GLN A 40 -3.67 1.86 -12.56
C GLN A 40 -5.10 2.34 -12.83
N ASN A 41 -6.09 1.49 -12.57
CA ASN A 41 -7.51 1.75 -12.80
C ASN A 41 -8.30 2.11 -11.54
N SER A 42 -7.63 2.38 -10.41
CA SER A 42 -8.33 2.81 -9.20
C SER A 42 -9.00 4.15 -9.41
N THR A 43 -10.27 4.31 -8.99
CA THR A 43 -10.93 5.63 -9.11
C THR A 43 -10.39 6.63 -8.09
N PHE A 44 -9.80 6.15 -6.98
CA PHE A 44 -9.19 6.98 -5.94
C PHE A 44 -7.79 6.49 -5.51
N GLY A 45 -6.89 6.38 -6.48
CA GLY A 45 -5.48 6.08 -6.25
C GLY A 45 -4.61 7.32 -5.99
N TRP A 46 -3.30 7.12 -5.85
CA TRP A 46 -2.31 8.16 -5.52
C TRP A 46 -2.36 9.38 -6.44
N LYS A 47 -2.55 9.16 -7.75
CA LYS A 47 -2.67 10.25 -8.73
C LYS A 47 -3.88 11.14 -8.43
N THR A 48 -5.06 10.54 -8.26
CA THR A 48 -6.29 11.26 -7.95
C THR A 48 -6.14 12.05 -6.65
N TRP A 49 -5.57 11.44 -5.62
CA TRP A 49 -5.33 12.12 -4.33
C TRP A 49 -4.35 13.29 -4.50
N CYS A 50 -3.24 13.10 -5.22
CA CYS A 50 -2.28 14.18 -5.48
C CYS A 50 -2.88 15.36 -6.25
N GLU A 51 -3.77 15.10 -7.21
CA GLU A 51 -4.47 16.12 -7.98
C GLU A 51 -5.46 16.91 -7.10
N GLN A 52 -6.17 16.25 -6.19
CA GLN A 52 -7.11 16.90 -5.28
C GLN A 52 -6.43 17.74 -4.20
N GLU A 53 -5.30 17.25 -3.67
CA GLU A 53 -4.56 17.91 -2.59
C GLU A 53 -3.45 18.85 -3.09
N GLU A 54 -3.34 19.06 -4.41
CA GLU A 54 -2.27 19.85 -5.05
C GLU A 54 -0.86 19.46 -4.57
N PHE A 55 -0.63 18.17 -4.33
CA PHE A 55 0.55 17.69 -3.60
C PHE A 55 1.77 17.43 -4.49
N ARG A 56 1.56 16.77 -5.63
CA ARG A 56 2.64 16.39 -6.56
C ARG A 56 2.12 16.07 -7.96
N ASP A 57 2.91 16.39 -8.99
CA ASP A 57 2.65 15.98 -10.36
C ASP A 57 2.77 14.45 -10.53
N CYS A 58 1.86 13.86 -11.31
CA CYS A 58 1.79 12.42 -11.57
C CYS A 58 1.61 12.15 -13.08
N ASP A 59 2.70 11.83 -13.77
CA ASP A 59 2.74 11.63 -15.22
C ASP A 59 3.69 10.49 -15.65
N GLU A 60 3.82 10.27 -16.96
CA GLU A 60 4.67 9.23 -17.53
C GLU A 60 6.18 9.50 -17.38
N HIS A 61 6.59 10.75 -17.14
CA HIS A 61 7.98 11.14 -16.92
C HIS A 61 8.43 10.93 -15.48
N ASN A 62 7.51 10.57 -14.58
CA ASN A 62 7.82 10.24 -13.20
C ASN A 62 7.15 8.96 -12.71
N SER A 63 6.75 8.07 -13.62
CA SER A 63 6.10 6.80 -13.26
C SER A 63 6.67 5.60 -14.00
N PHE A 64 6.45 4.42 -13.40
CA PHE A 64 6.60 3.14 -14.07
C PHE A 64 5.46 2.20 -13.66
N LYS A 65 5.23 1.18 -14.48
CA LYS A 65 4.19 0.18 -14.26
C LYS A 65 4.78 -1.18 -13.96
N PHE A 66 4.04 -1.97 -13.22
CA PHE A 66 4.43 -3.34 -12.92
C PHE A 66 3.21 -4.23 -12.67
N LEU A 67 3.45 -5.52 -12.76
CA LEU A 67 2.60 -6.59 -12.26
C LEU A 67 3.23 -7.19 -11.01
N LEU A 68 2.43 -7.83 -10.17
CA LEU A 68 2.95 -8.76 -9.18
C LEU A 68 3.09 -10.16 -9.80
N CYS A 69 4.05 -10.95 -9.30
CA CYS A 69 4.17 -12.36 -9.64
C CYS A 69 2.87 -13.13 -9.32
N ASP A 70 2.51 -14.13 -10.14
CA ASP A 70 1.25 -14.89 -9.99
C ASP A 70 1.11 -15.57 -8.61
N ASN A 71 2.22 -15.87 -7.95
CA ASN A 71 2.27 -16.49 -6.63
C ASN A 71 2.53 -15.49 -5.48
N ALA A 72 2.47 -14.18 -5.74
CA ALA A 72 2.70 -13.18 -4.71
C ALA A 72 1.62 -13.27 -3.61
N LYS A 73 2.06 -13.33 -2.35
CA LYS A 73 1.17 -13.32 -1.20
C LYS A 73 0.83 -11.89 -0.81
N VAL A 74 -0.34 -11.41 -1.24
CA VAL A 74 -0.83 -10.05 -0.95
C VAL A 74 -1.87 -10.07 0.16
N ALA A 75 -1.67 -9.24 1.18
CA ALA A 75 -2.73 -8.92 2.13
C ALA A 75 -3.58 -7.78 1.57
N VAL A 76 -4.88 -8.01 1.35
CA VAL A 76 -5.80 -6.98 0.86
C VAL A 76 -6.74 -6.55 1.98
N ILE A 77 -6.85 -5.25 2.20
CA ILE A 77 -7.62 -4.63 3.28
C ILE A 77 -8.78 -3.85 2.66
N HIS A 78 -10.02 -4.28 2.93
CA HIS A 78 -11.23 -3.55 2.55
C HIS A 78 -12.00 -2.99 3.74
N ASN A 79 -11.76 -3.53 4.94
CA ASN A 79 -12.45 -3.17 6.19
C ASN A 79 -11.55 -3.50 7.39
N MET A 80 -11.96 -3.10 8.60
CA MET A 80 -11.17 -3.34 9.82
C MET A 80 -11.04 -4.83 10.17
N LYS A 81 -11.93 -5.71 9.69
CA LYS A 81 -11.80 -7.15 9.89
C LYS A 81 -10.58 -7.69 9.15
N ASP A 82 -10.37 -7.25 7.91
CA ASP A 82 -9.18 -7.63 7.12
C ASP A 82 -7.90 -7.10 7.78
N LEU A 83 -7.92 -5.85 8.24
CA LEU A 83 -6.80 -5.24 8.97
C LEU A 83 -6.44 -6.03 10.24
N ARG A 84 -7.43 -6.45 11.03
CA ARG A 84 -7.24 -7.25 12.26
C ARG A 84 -6.69 -8.65 12.01
N CYS A 85 -6.75 -9.15 10.77
CA CYS A 85 -6.13 -10.42 10.40
C CYS A 85 -4.62 -10.29 10.12
N LEU A 86 -4.09 -9.06 10.04
CA LEU A 86 -2.66 -8.85 9.85
C LEU A 86 -1.89 -8.86 11.17
N PRO A 87 -0.59 -9.18 11.12
CA PRO A 87 0.31 -8.91 12.22
C PRO A 87 0.25 -7.44 12.64
N THR A 88 0.17 -7.20 13.94
CA THR A 88 0.08 -5.84 14.50
C THR A 88 0.96 -5.69 15.72
N ILE A 89 1.48 -4.48 15.89
CA ILE A 89 2.17 -4.02 17.10
C ILE A 89 1.30 -3.01 17.83
N LYS A 90 1.31 -3.04 19.16
CA LYS A 90 0.62 -2.03 19.96
C LYS A 90 1.32 -0.69 19.80
N SER A 91 0.54 0.35 19.52
CA SER A 91 1.04 1.72 19.58
C SER A 91 1.26 2.09 21.05
N SER A 92 2.48 2.47 21.42
CA SER A 92 2.79 2.83 22.81
C SER A 92 2.50 4.30 23.13
N THR A 93 2.23 5.15 22.12
CA THR A 93 2.10 6.60 22.34
C THR A 93 0.97 7.31 21.58
N SER A 94 0.17 6.65 20.74
CA SER A 94 -0.94 7.33 20.04
C SER A 94 -2.29 7.01 20.71
N SER A 95 -3.07 8.05 20.99
CA SER A 95 -4.45 7.96 21.46
C SER A 95 -5.47 7.73 20.33
N PHE A 96 -5.00 7.63 19.08
CA PHE A 96 -5.83 7.63 17.87
C PHE A 96 -5.83 6.29 17.12
N TRP A 97 -4.84 5.42 17.36
CA TRP A 97 -4.77 4.07 16.78
C TRP A 97 -4.11 3.11 17.77
N ASP A 98 -4.86 2.16 18.32
CA ASP A 98 -4.35 1.23 19.35
C ASP A 98 -3.31 0.25 18.81
N THR A 99 -3.30 0.01 17.49
CA THR A 99 -2.42 -0.94 16.81
C THR A 99 -2.05 -0.45 15.42
N VAL A 100 -0.79 -0.64 15.02
CA VAL A 100 -0.33 -0.47 13.63
C VAL A 100 0.13 -1.81 13.06
N ILE A 101 0.14 -1.93 11.72
CA ILE A 101 0.62 -3.15 11.05
C ILE A 101 2.09 -3.38 11.41
N ASP A 102 2.40 -4.62 11.76
CA ASP A 102 3.78 -5.09 11.88
C ASP A 102 4.27 -5.58 10.52
N PHE A 103 4.88 -4.69 9.75
CA PHE A 103 5.36 -4.97 8.40
C PHE A 103 6.56 -5.91 8.39
N GLU A 104 7.42 -5.84 9.41
CA GLU A 104 8.54 -6.79 9.55
C GLU A 104 8.03 -8.22 9.80
N GLU A 105 7.00 -8.36 10.63
CA GLU A 105 6.33 -9.65 10.85
C GLU A 105 5.56 -10.11 9.60
N CYS A 106 4.95 -9.20 8.83
CA CYS A 106 4.36 -9.54 7.52
C CYS A 106 5.43 -10.14 6.58
N VAL A 107 6.61 -9.51 6.48
CA VAL A 107 7.75 -10.05 5.71
C VAL A 107 8.16 -11.42 6.25
N ARG A 108 8.25 -11.60 7.57
CA ARG A 108 8.60 -12.90 8.20
C ARG A 108 7.58 -13.99 7.89
N GLN A 109 6.31 -13.64 7.74
CA GLN A 109 5.22 -14.54 7.34
C GLN A 109 5.10 -14.71 5.82
N GLY A 110 6.03 -14.15 5.05
CA GLY A 110 6.12 -14.31 3.60
C GLY A 110 5.11 -13.49 2.81
N TYR A 111 4.55 -12.42 3.38
CA TYR A 111 3.77 -11.47 2.60
C TYR A 111 4.69 -10.67 1.67
N ASP A 112 4.29 -10.58 0.40
CA ASP A 112 4.99 -9.83 -0.63
C ASP A 112 4.51 -8.38 -0.71
N ALA A 113 3.26 -8.12 -0.32
CA ALA A 113 2.68 -6.79 -0.32
C ALA A 113 1.48 -6.67 0.64
N VAL A 114 1.16 -5.44 1.01
CA VAL A 114 -0.07 -5.06 1.72
C VAL A 114 -0.78 -3.99 0.90
N GLU A 115 -2.06 -4.19 0.62
CA GLU A 115 -2.88 -3.35 -0.26
C GLU A 115 -4.13 -2.86 0.47
N LEU A 116 -4.37 -1.56 0.42
CA LEU A 116 -5.62 -0.92 0.83
C LEU A 116 -6.53 -0.73 -0.39
N CYS A 117 -7.74 -1.27 -0.30
CA CYS A 117 -8.79 -1.18 -1.31
C CYS A 117 -10.08 -0.72 -0.62
N TRP A 118 -10.16 0.59 -0.38
CA TRP A 118 -11.24 1.18 0.41
C TRP A 118 -11.81 2.43 -0.22
N TYR A 119 -11.02 3.37 -0.73
CA TYR A 119 -11.52 4.69 -1.12
C TYR A 119 -12.35 4.67 -2.40
N GLY A 120 -11.87 3.95 -3.42
CA GLY A 120 -12.45 3.90 -4.76
C GLY A 120 -13.92 3.48 -4.78
N ASP A 121 -14.62 3.94 -5.81
CA ASP A 121 -16.05 3.67 -6.03
C ASP A 121 -16.28 2.17 -6.24
N GLU A 122 -15.29 1.47 -6.80
CA GLU A 122 -15.28 0.03 -6.98
C GLU A 122 -15.31 -0.78 -5.67
N TYR A 123 -15.04 -0.13 -4.52
CA TYR A 123 -15.06 -0.74 -3.19
C TYR A 123 -16.26 -0.30 -2.33
N SER A 124 -17.20 0.44 -2.91
CA SER A 124 -18.34 1.03 -2.19
C SER A 124 -19.20 0.00 -1.46
N GLU A 125 -19.36 -1.21 -1.97
CA GLU A 125 -20.12 -2.29 -1.34
C GLU A 125 -19.39 -2.97 -0.17
N GLN A 126 -18.05 -2.85 -0.12
CA GLN A 126 -17.18 -3.46 0.88
C GLN A 126 -16.88 -2.53 2.06
N LYS A 127 -17.21 -1.24 1.94
CA LYS A 127 -17.10 -0.23 3.01
C LYS A 127 -18.04 -0.58 4.17
N ALA A 128 -17.55 -1.37 5.12
CA ALA A 128 -18.32 -1.82 6.28
C ALA A 128 -18.07 -0.98 7.55
N ASP A 129 -17.00 -0.19 7.59
CA ASP A 129 -16.56 0.56 8.75
C ASP A 129 -15.75 1.82 8.39
N ASP A 130 -15.50 2.65 9.41
CA ASP A 130 -14.65 3.84 9.32
C ASP A 130 -13.16 3.43 9.41
N MET A 131 -12.58 3.16 8.24
CA MET A 131 -11.16 2.79 8.09
C MET A 131 -10.21 3.93 8.42
N TYR A 132 -10.68 5.18 8.41
CA TYR A 132 -9.81 6.36 8.48
C TYR A 132 -8.89 6.33 9.71
N PHE A 133 -9.38 5.85 10.86
CA PHE A 133 -8.57 5.71 12.07
C PHE A 133 -7.73 4.41 12.11
N GLY A 134 -8.11 3.38 11.36
CA GLY A 134 -7.40 2.11 11.31
C GLY A 134 -6.07 2.17 10.56
N LEU A 135 -6.01 2.98 9.50
CA LEU A 135 -4.83 3.19 8.66
C LEU A 135 -4.57 4.68 8.44
N TYR A 136 -4.58 5.47 9.52
CA TYR A 136 -4.35 6.92 9.43
C TYR A 136 -3.10 7.24 8.59
N GLY A 137 -3.24 8.15 7.63
CA GLY A 137 -2.20 8.52 6.68
C GLY A 137 -2.11 7.63 5.43
N TRP A 138 -2.88 6.55 5.32
CA TRP A 138 -3.11 5.90 4.02
C TRP A 138 -4.27 6.60 3.31
N ASP A 139 -3.97 7.70 2.63
CA ASP A 139 -5.00 8.65 2.18
C ASP A 139 -5.71 8.27 0.88
N CYS A 140 -5.32 7.18 0.24
CA CYS A 140 -5.87 6.70 -1.03
C CYS A 140 -5.66 5.18 -1.20
N ASP A 141 -6.32 4.59 -2.20
CA ASP A 141 -6.11 3.20 -2.56
C ASP A 141 -4.68 2.98 -3.04
N SER A 142 -3.95 2.19 -2.27
CA SER A 142 -2.52 2.05 -2.43
C SER A 142 -2.03 0.68 -1.97
N ILE A 143 -0.91 0.26 -2.54
CA ILE A 143 -0.18 -0.93 -2.18
C ILE A 143 1.22 -0.54 -1.73
N VAL A 144 1.73 -1.21 -0.70
CA VAL A 144 3.15 -1.22 -0.38
C VAL A 144 3.70 -2.61 -0.66
N VAL A 145 4.62 -2.70 -1.62
CA VAL A 145 5.32 -3.94 -1.93
C VAL A 145 6.49 -4.11 -0.97
N LEU A 146 6.49 -5.21 -0.23
CA LEU A 146 7.44 -5.56 0.82
C LEU A 146 8.61 -6.41 0.30
N ASN A 147 8.41 -7.12 -0.81
CA ASN A 147 9.42 -7.98 -1.44
C ASN A 147 9.69 -7.52 -2.89
N PRO A 148 10.90 -7.03 -3.23
CA PRO A 148 11.21 -6.59 -4.59
C PRO A 148 11.17 -7.72 -5.62
N LEU A 149 11.32 -8.97 -5.20
CA LEU A 149 11.27 -10.14 -6.10
C LEU A 149 9.85 -10.48 -6.56
N ALA A 150 8.83 -9.88 -5.94
CA ALA A 150 7.45 -10.04 -6.35
C ALA A 150 7.05 -9.12 -7.52
N ILE A 151 7.94 -8.22 -7.96
CA ILE A 151 7.65 -7.20 -8.97
C ILE A 151 8.10 -7.65 -10.36
N ILE A 152 7.22 -7.52 -11.34
CA ILE A 152 7.50 -7.71 -12.76
C ILE A 152 7.27 -6.35 -13.46
N PRO A 153 8.32 -5.56 -13.74
CA PRO A 153 8.21 -4.29 -14.47
C PRO A 153 7.68 -4.52 -15.90
N ILE A 154 6.85 -3.60 -16.41
CA ILE A 154 6.25 -3.68 -17.76
C ILE A 154 6.33 -2.36 -18.53
#